data_AF-A0A653CA14-F1
#
_entry.id   AF-A0A653CA14-F1
#
_cell.length_a   1.000
_cell.length_b   1.000
_cell.length_c   1.000
_cell.angle_alpha   90.00
_cell.angle_beta   90.00
_cell.angle_gamma   90.00
#
_symmetry.space_group_name_H-M   'P 1'
#
loop_
_entity.id
_entity.type
_entity.pdbx_description
1 polymer ?
#
loop_
_entity_poly.entity_id
_entity_poly.type
_entity_poly.pdbx_seq_one_letter_code
_entity_poly.pdbx_strand_id
1 'polypeptide(L)'
;MGATEKGFCRTVHYHPSPSLLSTCETYFAWDGSPPTLLDLLTSKPAIRSLAEHEAWALLCQSVQALQDLFLSDGVSSKQCLPLVTPATLELSGRGKVRLQLVWMATALENRKVDAIDYLAPEYRHGRKCTDTDNEKMWIFSLGETLKRSISTSNISTELRQVLSYMTRTHISSRASLMYLLDVSNPHL
;
A
#
# COMPACT_ATOMS: atom_id res chain seq x y z
N MET A 1 37.74 -13.50 25.76
CA MET A 1 36.47 -13.09 26.41
C MET A 1 36.17 -11.68 25.94
N GLY A 2 35.56 -11.46 24.77
CA GLY A 2 34.18 -11.82 24.43
C GLY A 2 33.39 -10.51 24.38
N ALA A 3 33.70 -9.65 23.40
CA ALA A 3 33.03 -8.37 23.22
C ALA A 3 31.65 -8.61 22.58
N THR A 4 30.60 -8.19 23.28
CA THR A 4 29.21 -8.20 22.83
C THR A 4 29.03 -7.27 21.63
N GLU A 5 28.75 -7.85 20.46
CA GLU A 5 28.14 -7.15 19.32
C GLU A 5 26.72 -6.72 19.72
N LYS A 6 26.49 -5.40 19.81
CA LYS A 6 25.13 -4.85 19.84
C LYS A 6 24.70 -4.61 18.40
N GLY A 7 23.72 -5.41 17.96
CA GLY A 7 23.09 -5.35 16.65
C GLY A 7 22.62 -3.94 16.32
N PHE A 8 23.21 -3.39 15.27
CA PHE A 8 22.82 -2.13 14.65
C PHE A 8 21.63 -2.42 13.72
N CYS A 9 20.41 -2.15 14.18
CA CYS A 9 19.25 -2.08 13.27
C CYS A 9 19.48 -0.90 12.32
N ARG A 10 19.92 -1.19 11.09
CA ARG A 10 19.92 -0.22 9.99
C ARG A 10 18.47 0.02 9.58
N THR A 11 17.89 1.12 10.04
CA THR A 11 16.76 1.74 9.33
C THR A 11 17.30 2.27 8.00
N VAL A 12 17.13 1.51 6.92
CA VAL A 12 17.51 1.96 5.57
C VAL A 12 16.41 2.89 5.09
N HIS A 13 16.72 4.19 5.03
CA HIS A 13 15.84 5.19 4.43
C HIS A 13 15.92 5.05 2.90
N TYR A 14 14.91 4.46 2.28
CA TYR A 14 14.78 4.51 0.83
C TYR A 14 14.60 5.97 0.39
N HIS A 15 15.47 6.42 -0.51
CA HIS A 15 15.25 7.67 -1.22
C HIS A 15 14.21 7.40 -2.31
N PRO A 16 13.07 8.11 -2.33
CA PRO A 16 12.07 7.90 -3.35
C PRO A 16 12.63 8.17 -4.74
N SER A 17 12.02 7.55 -5.75
CA SER A 17 12.31 7.91 -7.15
C SER A 17 12.16 9.43 -7.32
N PRO A 18 13.18 10.12 -7.88
CA PRO A 18 13.09 11.54 -8.19
C PRO A 18 11.86 11.90 -9.05
N SER A 19 11.32 10.95 -9.82
CA SER A 19 10.13 11.14 -10.66
C SER A 19 8.84 11.34 -9.85
N LEU A 20 8.66 10.58 -8.77
CA LEU A 20 7.49 10.71 -7.89
C LEU A 20 7.56 12.02 -7.09
N LEU A 21 8.75 12.35 -6.58
CA LEU A 21 9.01 13.60 -5.86
C LEU A 21 8.82 14.83 -6.75
N SER A 22 9.44 14.84 -7.93
CA SER A 22 9.32 15.94 -8.90
C SER A 22 7.86 16.13 -9.33
N THR A 23 7.08 15.06 -9.51
CA THR A 23 5.65 15.20 -9.82
C THR A 23 4.88 15.80 -8.64
N CYS A 24 5.13 15.34 -7.41
CA CYS A 24 4.45 15.88 -6.22
C CYS A 24 4.79 17.35 -5.95
N GLU A 25 6.03 17.78 -6.16
CA GLU A 25 6.45 19.17 -5.95
C GLU A 25 5.93 20.12 -7.04
N THR A 26 5.77 19.64 -8.27
CA THR A 26 5.39 20.50 -9.41
C THR A 26 3.87 20.74 -9.49
N TYR A 27 3.04 19.83 -8.94
CA TYR A 27 1.59 19.87 -9.15
C TYR A 27 0.75 20.27 -7.93
N PHE A 28 1.29 20.18 -6.72
CA PHE A 28 0.50 20.44 -5.50
C PHE A 28 0.89 21.77 -4.85
N ALA A 29 0.05 22.79 -5.06
CA ALA A 29 -0.04 23.91 -4.12
C ALA A 29 -0.60 23.34 -2.80
N TRP A 30 0.19 23.37 -1.73
CA TRP A 30 -0.15 22.72 -0.46
C TRP A 30 -1.39 23.39 0.16
N ASP A 31 -2.54 22.72 0.10
CA ASP A 31 -3.77 23.17 0.77
C ASP A 31 -3.86 22.72 2.25
N GLY A 32 -2.87 21.93 2.70
CA GLY A 32 -2.77 21.39 4.06
C GLY A 32 -3.03 19.87 4.17
N SER A 33 -3.61 19.23 3.15
CA SER A 33 -3.76 17.77 3.09
C SER A 33 -2.61 17.13 2.30
N PRO A 34 -2.06 15.99 2.73
CA PRO A 34 -1.09 15.25 1.92
C PRO A 34 -1.76 14.75 0.61
N PRO A 35 -1.08 14.84 -0.54
CA PRO A 35 -1.63 14.35 -1.81
C PRO A 35 -1.79 12.83 -1.75
N THR A 36 -2.85 12.32 -2.36
CA THR A 36 -3.12 10.89 -2.47
C THR A 36 -2.63 10.32 -3.79
N LEU A 37 -2.55 8.99 -3.89
CA LEU A 37 -2.33 8.32 -5.17
C LEU A 37 -3.44 8.66 -6.18
N LEU A 38 -4.68 8.85 -5.73
CA LEU A 38 -5.77 9.29 -6.61
C LEU A 38 -5.47 10.66 -7.23
N ASP A 39 -4.96 11.61 -6.43
CA ASP A 39 -4.61 12.95 -6.92
C ASP A 39 -3.47 12.87 -7.96
N LEU A 40 -2.50 11.99 -7.74
CA LEU A 40 -1.42 11.73 -8.69
C LEU A 40 -1.95 11.16 -10.02
N LEU A 41 -2.84 10.16 -9.96
CA LEU A 41 -3.38 9.47 -11.14
C LEU A 41 -4.34 10.36 -11.95
N THR A 42 -4.98 11.33 -11.30
CA THR A 42 -5.96 12.25 -11.92
C THR A 42 -5.39 13.62 -12.27
N SER A 43 -4.11 13.88 -11.98
CA SER A 43 -3.43 15.14 -12.30
C SER A 43 -3.41 15.42 -13.81
N LYS A 44 -3.72 16.65 -14.22
CA LYS A 44 -3.78 17.07 -15.63
C LYS A 44 -2.39 17.17 -16.26
N PRO A 45 -2.22 16.89 -17.58
CA PRO A 45 -3.26 16.76 -18.58
C PRO A 45 -3.68 15.33 -18.97
N ALA A 46 -3.33 14.29 -18.21
CA ALA A 46 -3.69 12.92 -18.58
C ALA A 46 -4.06 12.05 -17.37
N ILE A 47 -5.06 11.17 -17.54
CA ILE A 47 -5.22 9.99 -16.68
C ILE A 47 -3.91 9.22 -16.77
N ARG A 48 -3.11 9.30 -15.70
CA ARG A 48 -1.77 8.73 -15.66
C ARG A 48 -1.85 7.28 -15.19
N SER A 49 -0.99 6.46 -15.74
CA SER A 49 -0.67 5.16 -15.17
C SER A 49 0.74 5.18 -14.61
N LEU A 50 0.95 4.52 -13.48
CA LEU A 50 2.27 4.38 -12.88
C LEU A 50 3.18 3.57 -13.81
N ALA A 51 4.40 4.08 -14.02
CA ALA A 51 5.45 3.29 -14.62
C ALA A 51 5.90 2.18 -13.66
N GLU A 52 6.56 1.14 -14.18
CA GLU A 52 6.96 -0.03 -13.38
C GLU A 52 7.84 0.35 -12.17
N HIS A 53 8.82 1.24 -12.34
CA HIS A 53 9.69 1.67 -11.23
C HIS A 53 8.92 2.43 -10.15
N GLU A 54 7.86 3.13 -10.52
CA GLU A 54 6.99 3.85 -9.59
C GLU A 54 6.06 2.89 -8.85
N ALA A 55 5.60 1.85 -9.53
CA ALA A 55 4.83 0.77 -8.93
C ALA A 55 5.65 0.00 -7.90
N TRP A 56 6.91 -0.33 -8.22
CA TRP A 56 7.85 -0.95 -7.26
C TRP A 56 8.12 -0.04 -6.07
N ALA A 57 8.44 1.23 -6.30
CA ALA A 57 8.66 2.19 -5.21
C ALA A 57 7.42 2.29 -4.31
N LEU A 58 6.23 2.41 -4.90
CA LEU A 58 4.98 2.49 -4.17
C LEU A 58 4.70 1.19 -3.39
N LEU A 59 4.94 0.02 -3.99
CA LEU A 59 4.82 -1.27 -3.31
C LEU A 59 5.75 -1.33 -2.10
N CYS A 60 7.04 -1.03 -2.26
CA CYS A 60 8.02 -1.08 -1.19
C CYS A 60 7.62 -0.17 -0.01
N GLN A 61 7.24 1.08 -0.32
CA GLN A 61 6.82 2.04 0.72
C GLN A 61 5.50 1.64 1.38
N SER A 62 4.56 1.07 0.63
CA SER A 62 3.29 0.59 1.18
C SER A 62 3.46 -0.65 2.06
N VAL A 63 4.37 -1.56 1.69
CA VAL A 63 4.72 -2.75 2.47
C VAL A 63 5.38 -2.34 3.79
N GLN A 64 6.25 -1.32 3.78
CA GLN A 64 6.80 -0.77 5.02
C GLN A 64 5.71 -0.14 5.90
N ALA A 65 4.78 0.62 5.30
CA ALA A 65 3.66 1.19 6.05
C ALA A 65 2.73 0.12 6.64
N LEU A 66 2.51 -1.00 5.93
CA LEU A 66 1.79 -2.16 6.46
C LEU A 66 2.55 -2.81 7.62
N GLN A 67 3.87 -2.97 7.51
CA GLN A 67 4.69 -3.48 8.61
C GLN A 67 4.55 -2.59 9.84
N ASP A 68 4.68 -1.27 9.70
CA ASP A 68 4.52 -0.31 10.78
C ASP A 68 3.11 -0.37 11.39
N LEU A 69 2.07 -0.58 10.56
CA LEU A 69 0.69 -0.75 11.02
C LEU A 69 0.50 -2.00 11.88
N PHE A 70 1.09 -3.13 11.51
CA PHE A 70 0.98 -4.38 12.30
C PHE A 70 1.89 -4.40 13.53
N LEU A 71 3.00 -3.65 13.51
CA LEU A 71 3.88 -3.49 14.68
C LEU A 71 3.33 -2.47 15.68
N SER A 72 2.50 -1.52 15.23
CA SER A 72 1.77 -0.63 16.12
C SER A 72 0.45 -1.27 16.56
N ASP A 73 -0.09 -0.89 17.72
CA ASP A 73 -1.41 -1.34 18.20
C ASP A 73 -2.59 -0.92 17.27
N GLY A 74 -2.32 -0.38 16.08
CA GLY A 74 -3.27 0.22 15.14
C GLY A 74 -4.31 -0.73 14.56
N VAL A 75 -4.10 -2.05 14.61
CA VAL A 75 -5.08 -3.06 14.17
C VAL A 75 -5.86 -3.66 15.35
N SER A 76 -5.40 -3.45 16.58
CA SER A 76 -5.96 -4.05 17.81
C SER A 76 -7.39 -3.57 18.11
N SER A 77 -7.81 -2.44 17.52
CA SER A 77 -9.10 -1.80 17.76
C SER A 77 -10.21 -2.18 16.78
N LYS A 78 -10.21 -3.38 16.15
CA LYS A 78 -11.40 -4.11 15.57
C LYS A 78 -12.39 -3.35 14.66
N GLN A 79 -12.17 -2.09 14.29
CA GLN A 79 -13.13 -1.22 13.60
C GLN A 79 -12.55 -0.58 12.34
N CYS A 80 -11.28 -0.84 12.02
CA CYS A 80 -10.68 -0.38 10.78
C CYS A 80 -10.97 -1.36 9.64
N LEU A 81 -11.39 -0.81 8.51
CA LEU A 81 -11.65 -1.54 7.28
C LEU A 81 -10.32 -1.86 6.59
N PRO A 82 -10.01 -3.13 6.26
CA PRO A 82 -8.80 -3.49 5.53
C PRO A 82 -8.92 -3.10 4.06
N LEU A 83 -8.92 -1.79 3.82
CA LEU A 83 -9.18 -1.16 2.53
C LEU A 83 -8.07 -0.18 2.20
N VAL A 84 -7.37 -0.49 1.12
CA VAL A 84 -6.47 0.39 0.41
C VAL A 84 -7.13 0.72 -0.92
N THR A 85 -7.18 2.00 -1.24
CA THR A 85 -7.62 2.53 -2.55
C THR A 85 -6.64 3.63 -2.95
N PRO A 86 -6.65 4.09 -4.21
CA PRO A 86 -5.86 5.26 -4.59
C PRO A 86 -6.12 6.48 -3.69
N ALA A 87 -7.37 6.65 -3.20
CA ALA A 87 -7.74 7.77 -2.34
C ALA A 87 -7.30 7.63 -0.88
N THR A 88 -6.92 6.43 -0.43
CA THR A 88 -6.49 6.18 0.96
C THR A 88 -4.98 5.97 1.09
N LEU A 89 -4.25 6.02 -0.04
CA LEU A 89 -2.79 6.03 -0.09
C LEU A 89 -2.29 7.47 -0.15
N GLU A 90 -1.85 7.98 0.99
CA GLU A 90 -1.25 9.31 1.09
C GLU A 90 0.25 9.25 0.72
N LEU A 91 0.68 10.20 -0.08
CA LEU A 91 2.05 10.38 -0.52
C LEU A 91 2.63 11.60 0.18
N SER A 92 3.72 11.41 0.92
CA SER A 92 4.45 12.55 1.49
C SER A 92 5.41 13.15 0.46
N GLY A 93 5.75 14.43 0.60
CA GLY A 93 6.81 15.10 -0.18
C GLY A 93 8.22 14.51 0.03
N ARG A 94 8.38 13.48 0.88
CA ARG A 94 9.61 12.67 1.02
C ARG A 94 9.42 11.26 0.49
N GLY A 95 8.39 11.04 -0.32
CA GLY A 95 7.99 9.78 -0.96
C GLY A 95 7.72 8.60 -0.01
N LYS A 96 7.52 8.86 1.29
CA LYS A 96 6.89 7.89 2.19
C LYS A 96 5.41 7.78 1.88
N VAL A 97 4.91 6.56 1.95
CA VAL A 97 3.48 6.24 1.89
C VAL A 97 2.91 6.20 3.30
N ARG A 98 1.68 6.71 3.46
CA ARG A 98 0.85 6.49 4.65
C ARG A 98 -0.48 5.87 4.24
N LEU A 99 -0.93 4.91 5.03
CA LEU A 99 -2.23 4.28 4.87
C LEU A 99 -3.24 5.08 5.70
N GLN A 100 -4.16 5.75 5.03
CA GLN A 100 -5.28 6.37 5.72
C GLN A 100 -6.23 5.27 6.20
N LEU A 101 -6.31 5.09 7.52
CA LEU A 101 -7.21 4.11 8.13
C LEU A 101 -8.66 4.55 7.93
N VAL A 102 -9.40 3.77 7.15
CA VAL A 102 -10.84 3.97 6.98
C VAL A 102 -11.56 3.23 8.10
N TRP A 103 -12.25 3.97 8.95
CA TRP A 103 -13.04 3.39 10.03
C TRP A 103 -14.43 3.03 9.52
N MET A 104 -14.98 1.90 9.98
CA MET A 104 -16.30 1.43 9.52
C MET A 104 -17.41 2.48 9.66
N ALA A 105 -17.38 3.28 10.74
CA ALA A 105 -18.34 4.35 10.97
C ALA A 105 -18.31 5.41 9.85
N THR A 106 -17.12 5.79 9.37
CA THR A 106 -16.95 6.82 8.34
C THR A 106 -17.20 6.30 6.92
N ALA A 107 -17.01 5.00 6.68
CA ALA A 107 -17.29 4.35 5.39
C ALA A 107 -18.80 4.17 5.12
N LEU A 108 -19.63 4.02 6.17
CA LEU A 108 -21.08 3.87 6.02
C LEU A 108 -21.80 5.19 5.72
N GLU A 109 -21.30 6.31 6.25
CA GLU A 109 -21.83 7.66 5.95
C GLU A 109 -21.48 8.09 4.53
N ASN A 110 -20.26 7.79 4.07
CA ASN A 110 -19.82 8.08 2.71
C ASN A 110 -19.99 6.83 1.85
N ARG A 111 -21.19 6.60 1.26
CA ARG A 111 -21.43 5.54 0.26
C ARG A 111 -20.49 5.68 -0.96
N LYS A 112 -19.21 5.35 -0.81
CA LYS A 112 -18.22 5.28 -1.88
C LYS A 112 -18.40 3.94 -2.59
N VAL A 113 -19.11 3.99 -3.71
CA VAL A 113 -19.51 2.84 -4.53
C VAL A 113 -18.31 2.07 -5.12
N ASP A 114 -17.10 2.63 -5.11
CA ASP A 114 -15.92 1.99 -5.70
C ASP A 114 -15.07 1.17 -4.71
N ALA A 115 -15.41 1.17 -3.41
CA ALA A 115 -14.61 0.46 -2.39
C ALA A 115 -14.67 -1.07 -2.51
N ILE A 116 -15.78 -1.60 -3.05
CA ILE A 116 -16.03 -3.05 -3.15
C ILE A 116 -14.98 -3.73 -4.03
N ASP A 117 -14.54 -3.06 -5.10
CA ASP A 117 -13.57 -3.60 -6.05
C ASP A 117 -12.16 -3.78 -5.47
N TYR A 118 -11.89 -3.19 -4.32
CA TYR A 118 -10.61 -3.29 -3.61
C TYR A 118 -10.70 -4.17 -2.36
N LEU A 119 -11.90 -4.62 -1.96
CA LEU A 119 -12.06 -5.46 -0.78
C LEU A 119 -11.74 -6.93 -1.10
N ALA A 120 -11.11 -7.60 -0.15
CA ALA A 120 -10.88 -9.04 -0.25
C ALA A 120 -12.21 -9.81 -0.32
N PRO A 121 -12.30 -10.89 -1.12
CA PRO A 121 -13.57 -11.59 -1.38
C PRO A 121 -14.19 -12.22 -0.12
N GLU A 122 -13.37 -12.55 0.88
CA GLU A 122 -13.78 -13.07 2.18
C GLU A 122 -14.21 -12.00 3.18
N TYR A 123 -14.00 -10.71 2.88
CA TYR A 123 -14.33 -9.63 3.81
C TYR A 123 -15.83 -9.64 4.11
N ARG A 124 -16.19 -9.59 5.40
CA ARG A 124 -17.57 -9.51 5.87
C ARG A 124 -17.62 -8.51 7.01
N HIS A 125 -18.52 -7.53 6.90
CA HIS A 125 -18.71 -6.54 7.95
C HIS A 125 -19.06 -7.22 9.29
N GLY A 126 -18.41 -6.80 10.38
CA GLY A 126 -18.63 -7.34 11.73
C GLY A 126 -18.07 -8.74 11.97
N ARG A 127 -17.46 -9.41 10.97
CA ARG A 127 -16.79 -10.70 11.17
C ARG A 127 -15.49 -10.50 11.94
N LYS A 128 -15.33 -11.27 13.03
CA LYS A 128 -14.04 -11.36 13.73
C LYS A 128 -13.02 -12.03 12.82
N CYS A 129 -11.92 -11.33 12.57
CA CYS A 129 -10.81 -11.78 11.75
C CYS A 129 -9.58 -11.97 12.64
N THR A 130 -8.76 -12.97 12.35
CA THR A 130 -7.44 -13.13 12.98
C THR A 130 -6.48 -12.07 12.46
N ASP A 131 -5.34 -11.88 13.12
CA ASP A 131 -4.29 -10.98 12.62
C ASP A 131 -3.80 -11.42 11.24
N THR A 132 -3.70 -12.73 11.02
CA THR A 132 -3.38 -13.29 9.71
C THR A 132 -4.44 -12.99 8.67
N ASP A 133 -5.73 -13.13 8.99
CA ASP A 133 -6.81 -12.76 8.06
C ASP A 133 -6.72 -11.26 7.69
N ASN A 134 -6.49 -10.40 8.68
CA ASN A 134 -6.33 -8.96 8.47
C ASN A 134 -5.13 -8.65 7.57
N GLU A 135 -3.96 -9.24 7.85
CA GLU A 135 -2.77 -9.14 6.99
C GLU A 135 -3.11 -9.47 5.54
N LYS A 136 -3.77 -10.61 5.32
CA LYS A 136 -4.13 -11.04 3.97
C LYS A 136 -5.12 -10.09 3.31
N MET A 137 -6.10 -9.55 4.03
CA MET A 137 -7.08 -8.63 3.46
C MET A 137 -6.44 -7.28 3.07
N TRP A 138 -5.56 -6.73 3.92
CA TRP A 138 -4.80 -5.52 3.60
C TRP A 138 -3.90 -5.70 2.38
N ILE A 139 -3.20 -6.84 2.28
CA ILE A 139 -2.36 -7.19 1.13
C ILE A 139 -3.18 -7.29 -0.15
N PHE A 140 -4.35 -7.94 -0.09
CA PHE A 140 -5.25 -8.03 -1.25
C PHE A 140 -5.65 -6.65 -1.74
N SER A 141 -6.09 -5.80 -0.82
CA SER A 141 -6.57 -4.46 -1.14
C SER A 141 -5.48 -3.57 -1.75
N LEU A 142 -4.26 -3.64 -1.22
CA LEU A 142 -3.09 -2.98 -1.80
C LEU A 142 -2.77 -3.53 -3.20
N GLY A 143 -2.82 -4.84 -3.40
CA GLY A 143 -2.54 -5.46 -4.70
C GLY A 143 -3.55 -5.05 -5.78
N GLU A 144 -4.84 -5.03 -5.44
CA GLU A 144 -5.90 -4.54 -6.35
C GLU A 144 -5.77 -3.03 -6.64
N THR A 145 -5.29 -2.25 -5.66
CA THR A 145 -4.96 -0.83 -5.85
C THR A 145 -3.82 -0.63 -6.84
N LEU A 146 -2.72 -1.37 -6.69
CA LEU A 146 -1.57 -1.27 -7.57
C LEU A 146 -1.92 -1.72 -9.00
N LYS A 147 -2.63 -2.84 -9.16
CA LYS A 147 -3.08 -3.31 -10.49
C LYS A 147 -3.88 -2.28 -11.27
N ARG A 148 -4.76 -1.52 -10.59
CA ARG A 148 -5.58 -0.47 -11.22
C ARG A 148 -4.80 0.81 -11.49
N SER A 149 -3.72 1.03 -10.75
CA SER A 149 -2.85 2.20 -10.89
C SER A 149 -1.80 2.03 -12.01
N ILE A 150 -1.53 0.81 -12.47
CA ILE A 150 -0.50 0.48 -13.48
C ILE A 150 -1.09 -0.01 -14.80
N SER A 151 -0.34 0.17 -15.88
CA SER A 151 -0.68 -0.39 -17.19
C SER A 151 -0.10 -1.79 -17.28
N THR A 152 -0.96 -2.80 -17.14
CA THR A 152 -0.55 -4.21 -17.02
C THR A 152 0.15 -4.78 -18.27
N SER A 153 0.03 -4.10 -19.41
CA SER A 153 0.72 -4.47 -20.66
C SER A 153 2.23 -4.19 -20.64
N ASN A 154 2.72 -3.31 -19.76
CA ASN A 154 4.09 -2.80 -19.79
C ASN A 154 4.89 -3.10 -18.51
N ILE A 155 4.53 -4.15 -17.77
CA ILE A 155 5.25 -4.57 -16.57
C ILE A 155 5.99 -5.89 -16.77
N SER A 156 7.12 -6.03 -16.08
CA SER A 156 7.88 -7.27 -15.96
C SER A 156 7.04 -8.45 -15.46
N THR A 157 7.52 -9.65 -15.76
CA THR A 157 6.93 -10.91 -15.29
C THR A 157 6.93 -10.99 -13.76
N GLU A 158 7.97 -10.46 -13.14
CA GLU A 158 8.23 -10.42 -11.71
C GLU A 158 7.16 -9.58 -10.99
N LEU A 159 6.99 -8.32 -11.40
CA LEU A 159 5.97 -7.46 -10.80
C LEU A 159 4.56 -8.01 -11.03
N ARG A 160 4.29 -8.54 -12.24
CA ARG A 160 3.00 -9.19 -12.55
C ARG A 160 2.72 -10.37 -11.62
N GLN A 161 3.73 -11.20 -11.34
CA GLN A 161 3.61 -12.35 -10.46
C GLN A 161 3.40 -11.94 -9.00
N VAL A 162 4.13 -10.93 -8.51
CA VAL A 162 3.93 -10.39 -7.15
C VAL A 162 2.50 -9.89 -6.98
N LEU A 163 2.01 -9.07 -7.92
CA LEU A 163 0.64 -8.56 -7.89
C LEU A 163 -0.41 -9.68 -7.98
N SER A 164 -0.14 -10.72 -8.77
CA SER A 164 -0.99 -11.92 -8.81
C SER A 164 -1.05 -12.60 -7.45
N TYR A 165 0.09 -12.79 -6.78
CA TYR A 165 0.14 -13.42 -5.45
C TYR A 165 -0.54 -12.60 -4.36
N MET A 166 -0.41 -11.27 -4.41
CA MET A 166 -1.13 -10.37 -3.49
C MET A 166 -2.64 -10.49 -3.61
N THR A 167 -3.15 -10.82 -4.81
CA THR A 167 -4.58 -10.73 -5.15
C THR A 167 -5.23 -12.09 -5.38
N ARG A 168 -4.60 -13.17 -4.90
CA ARG A 168 -5.21 -14.51 -4.90
C ARG A 168 -6.49 -14.53 -4.07
N THR A 169 -7.52 -15.16 -4.61
CA THR A 169 -8.84 -15.30 -3.98
C THR A 169 -8.79 -16.17 -2.72
N HIS A 170 -8.02 -17.25 -2.74
CA HIS A 170 -7.82 -18.10 -1.57
C HIS A 170 -6.78 -17.51 -0.61
N ILE A 171 -7.21 -17.17 0.61
CA ILE A 171 -6.38 -16.60 1.70
C ILE A 171 -5.04 -17.34 1.86
N SER A 172 -5.06 -18.67 1.90
CA SER A 172 -3.90 -19.50 2.19
C SER A 172 -2.82 -19.42 1.12
N SER A 173 -3.21 -19.09 -0.11
CA SER A 173 -2.32 -18.96 -1.26
C SER A 173 -1.84 -17.53 -1.48
N ARG A 174 -2.43 -16.54 -0.80
CA ARG A 174 -2.12 -15.12 -0.96
C ARG A 174 -0.76 -14.79 -0.35
N ALA A 175 -0.04 -13.84 -0.93
CA ALA A 175 1.24 -13.35 -0.42
C ALA A 175 1.17 -13.01 1.09
N SER A 176 2.24 -13.27 1.83
CA SER A 176 2.41 -12.79 3.21
C SER A 176 3.19 -11.48 3.21
N LEU A 177 3.07 -10.73 4.30
CA LEU A 177 3.86 -9.51 4.49
C LEU A 177 5.36 -9.81 4.43
N MET A 178 5.78 -10.93 5.02
CA MET A 178 7.17 -11.37 4.98
C MET A 178 7.66 -11.62 3.54
N TYR A 179 6.88 -12.34 2.73
CA TYR A 179 7.20 -12.53 1.32
C TYR A 179 7.34 -11.19 0.57
N LEU A 180 6.45 -10.24 0.86
CA LEU A 180 6.48 -8.93 0.23
C LEU A 180 7.71 -8.11 0.66
N LEU A 181 8.12 -8.18 1.92
CA LEU A 181 9.36 -7.55 2.39
C LEU A 181 10.58 -8.14 1.69
N ASP A 182 10.63 -9.47 1.55
CA ASP A 182 11.74 -10.17 0.89
C ASP A 182 11.89 -9.79 -0.59
N VAL A 183 10.77 -9.76 -1.33
CA VAL A 183 10.79 -9.37 -2.75
C VAL A 183 10.95 -7.86 -2.98
N SER A 184 10.62 -7.04 -1.97
CA SER A 184 10.83 -5.59 -2.03
C SER A 184 12.29 -5.20 -1.78
N ASN A 185 13.05 -6.01 -1.04
CA ASN A 185 14.40 -5.67 -0.59
C ASN A 185 15.42 -5.39 -1.71
N PRO A 186 15.42 -6.08 -2.87
CA PRO A 186 16.28 -5.71 -4.00
C PRO A 186 15.92 -4.38 -4.66
N HIS A 187 14.72 -3.85 -4.38
CA HIS A 187 14.20 -2.59 -4.92
C HIS A 187 14.23 -1.45 -3.88
N LEU A 188 14.77 -1.73 -2.68
CA LEU A 188 15.12 -0.76 -1.63
C LEU A 188 16.61 -0.38 -1.72
#